data_AF-A0AAE8SG00-F1
#
_entry.id   AF-A0AAE8SG00-F1
#
_cell.length_a   1.000
_cell.length_b   1.000
_cell.length_c   1.000
_cell.angle_alpha   90.00
_cell.angle_beta   90.00
_cell.angle_gamma   90.00
#
_symmetry.space_group_name_H-M   'P 1'
#
loop_
_entity.id
_entity.type
_entity.pdbx_description
1 polymer ?
#
loop_
_entity_poly.entity_id
_entity_poly.type
_entity_poly.pdbx_seq_one_letter_code
_entity_poly.pdbx_strand_id
1 'polypeptide(L)'
;MASFKHFPECQSKFEIPPLSGGNTFIGDIHSTPDDAEKPVSMGLFRVNKGEPLTYTYTYDETKIILEGTFILEDSTGQKVEAKAGDVFFIPNGTTVTFSSPDTGLAFYTGARKFGAL
;
A
#
# COMPACT_ATOMS: atom_id res chain seq x y z
N MET A 1 25.28 -7.59 15.29
CA MET A 1 24.98 -6.32 14.59
C MET A 1 23.87 -6.58 13.60
N ALA A 2 22.91 -5.68 13.45
CA ALA A 2 21.92 -5.78 12.38
C ALA A 2 22.57 -5.40 11.03
N SER A 3 22.15 -6.04 9.94
CA SER A 3 22.55 -5.70 8.57
C SER A 3 21.33 -5.18 7.80
N PHE A 4 21.56 -4.33 6.80
CA PHE A 4 20.50 -3.98 5.86
C PHE A 4 20.04 -5.21 5.08
N LYS A 5 18.77 -5.21 4.66
CA LYS A 5 18.23 -6.21 3.74
C LYS A 5 18.08 -5.55 2.37
N HIS A 6 18.64 -6.19 1.34
CA HIS A 6 18.53 -5.75 -0.04
C HIS A 6 17.56 -6.66 -0.78
N PHE A 7 16.53 -6.06 -1.40
CA PHE A 7 15.54 -6.75 -2.22
C PHE A 7 15.70 -6.27 -3.67
N PRO A 8 16.57 -6.92 -4.47
CA PRO A 8 16.90 -6.45 -5.81
C PRO A 8 15.66 -6.45 -6.72
N GLU A 9 15.41 -5.33 -7.38
CA GLU A 9 14.35 -5.18 -8.40
C GLU A 9 12.95 -5.58 -7.89
N CYS A 10 12.70 -5.39 -6.59
CA CYS A 10 11.51 -5.90 -5.92
C CYS A 10 10.21 -5.34 -6.51
N GLN A 11 10.21 -4.08 -6.94
CA GLN A 11 9.09 -3.45 -7.66
C GLN A 11 8.59 -4.31 -8.84
N SER A 12 9.48 -4.93 -9.59
CA SER A 12 9.16 -5.68 -10.81
C SER A 12 9.09 -7.19 -10.59
N LYS A 13 9.83 -7.73 -9.61
CA LYS A 13 9.97 -9.19 -9.40
C LYS A 13 9.08 -9.75 -8.30
N PHE A 14 8.56 -8.92 -7.40
CA PHE A 14 7.74 -9.41 -6.31
C PHE A 14 6.33 -9.75 -6.79
N GLU A 15 5.94 -11.01 -6.64
CA GLU A 15 4.57 -11.46 -6.88
C GLU A 15 3.68 -10.98 -5.73
N ILE A 16 2.87 -9.97 -6.00
CA ILE A 16 1.97 -9.39 -5.00
C ILE A 16 0.77 -10.33 -4.80
N PRO A 17 0.54 -10.86 -3.59
CA PRO A 17 -0.60 -11.74 -3.33
C PRO A 17 -1.96 -11.04 -3.59
N PRO A 18 -2.98 -11.78 -4.05
CA PRO A 18 -4.32 -11.24 -4.19
C PRO A 18 -4.92 -10.89 -2.82
N LEU A 19 -5.61 -9.76 -2.76
CA LEU A 19 -6.33 -9.32 -1.56
C LEU A 19 -7.83 -9.52 -1.71
N SER A 20 -8.44 -8.87 -2.71
CA SER A 20 -9.90 -8.82 -2.87
C SER A 20 -10.31 -8.47 -4.31
N GLY A 21 -11.55 -8.80 -4.67
CA GLY A 21 -12.20 -8.41 -5.93
C GLY A 21 -11.60 -9.00 -7.21
N GLY A 22 -10.53 -9.79 -7.11
CA GLY A 22 -9.77 -10.28 -8.26
C GLY A 22 -8.93 -9.20 -8.97
N ASN A 23 -9.01 -7.94 -8.53
CA ASN A 23 -8.30 -6.79 -9.11
C ASN A 23 -7.38 -6.07 -8.11
N THR A 24 -7.45 -6.40 -6.82
CA THR A 24 -6.65 -5.75 -5.79
C THR A 24 -5.67 -6.72 -5.15
N PHE A 25 -4.43 -6.28 -4.98
CA PHE A 25 -3.30 -7.08 -4.51
C PHE A 25 -2.50 -6.30 -3.47
N ILE A 26 -2.07 -6.97 -2.41
CA ILE A 26 -1.19 -6.38 -1.40
C ILE A 26 -0.22 -7.44 -0.89
N GLY A 27 1.05 -7.06 -0.71
CA GLY A 27 2.04 -7.95 -0.13
C GLY A 27 3.12 -7.19 0.60
N ASP A 28 3.42 -7.64 1.81
CA ASP A 28 4.57 -7.17 2.58
C ASP A 28 5.84 -7.80 2.01
N ILE A 29 6.84 -6.96 1.72
CA ILE A 29 8.19 -7.36 1.34
C ILE A 29 9.01 -7.65 2.60
N HIS A 30 8.89 -6.79 3.61
CA HIS A 30 9.59 -6.94 4.88
C HIS A 30 8.86 -6.24 6.02
N SER A 31 9.08 -6.72 7.24
CA SER A 31 8.63 -6.09 8.48
C SER A 31 9.78 -6.11 9.48
N THR A 32 9.74 -5.19 10.43
CA THR A 32 10.48 -5.34 11.69
C THR A 32 10.23 -6.72 12.33
N PRO A 33 11.13 -7.20 13.20
CA PRO A 33 10.91 -8.42 13.98
C PRO A 33 9.56 -8.45 14.69
N ASP A 34 9.02 -9.66 14.91
CA ASP A 34 7.66 -9.86 15.43
C ASP A 34 7.46 -9.30 16.86
N ASP A 35 8.55 -9.20 17.62
CA ASP A 35 8.63 -8.69 18.99
C ASP A 35 8.94 -7.18 19.05
N ALA A 36 9.02 -6.49 17.92
CA ALA A 36 9.23 -5.05 17.87
C ALA A 36 8.06 -4.30 18.57
N GLU A 37 8.41 -3.40 19.49
CA GLU A 37 7.43 -2.55 20.21
C GLU A 37 6.68 -1.60 19.27
N LYS A 38 7.37 -1.11 18.23
CA LYS A 38 6.84 -0.18 17.22
C LYS A 38 7.09 -0.76 15.82
N PRO A 39 6.23 -1.69 15.38
CA PRO A 39 6.48 -2.43 14.16
C PRO A 39 6.29 -1.55 12.93
N VAL A 40 7.08 -1.82 11.89
CA VAL A 40 6.95 -1.19 10.57
C VAL A 40 7.02 -2.29 9.52
N SER A 41 6.01 -2.32 8.65
CA SER A 41 5.95 -3.20 7.49
C SER A 41 6.05 -2.38 6.22
N MET A 42 6.74 -2.91 5.22
CA MET A 42 6.89 -2.29 3.90
C MET A 42 6.49 -3.28 2.81
N GLY A 43 5.90 -2.79 1.73
CA GLY A 43 5.37 -3.67 0.70
C GLY A 43 4.91 -2.96 -0.56
N LEU A 44 4.26 -3.74 -1.43
CA LEU A 44 3.65 -3.25 -2.67
C LEU A 44 2.14 -3.44 -2.64
N PHE A 45 1.43 -2.44 -3.14
CA PHE A 45 -0.01 -2.43 -3.27
C PHE A 45 -0.37 -2.15 -4.73
N ARG A 46 -1.19 -3.02 -5.33
CA ARG A 46 -1.64 -2.88 -6.71
C ARG A 46 -3.15 -2.90 -6.78
N VAL A 47 -3.71 -1.98 -7.54
CA VAL A 47 -5.12 -1.96 -7.90
C VAL A 47 -5.21 -1.92 -9.42
N ASN A 48 -5.83 -2.93 -10.00
CA ASN A 48 -6.22 -2.95 -11.39
C ASN A 48 -7.67 -2.48 -11.54
N LYS A 49 -8.06 -2.12 -12.76
CA LYS A 49 -9.43 -1.80 -13.13
C LYS A 49 -10.37 -2.90 -12.66
N GLY A 50 -11.40 -2.52 -11.92
CA GLY A 50 -12.36 -3.43 -11.32
C GLY A 50 -13.09 -2.78 -10.16
N GLU A 51 -13.60 -3.61 -9.25
CA GLU A 51 -14.29 -3.14 -8.04
C GLU A 51 -13.36 -2.28 -7.18
N PRO A 52 -13.83 -1.11 -6.69
CA PRO A 52 -13.06 -0.30 -5.75
C PRO A 52 -12.81 -1.02 -4.43
N LEU A 53 -11.65 -0.79 -3.82
CA LEU A 53 -11.35 -1.22 -2.46
C LEU A 53 -11.58 -0.07 -1.50
N THR A 54 -12.56 -0.19 -0.60
CA THR A 54 -12.69 0.72 0.55
C THR A 54 -12.06 0.08 1.78
N TYR A 55 -11.18 0.82 2.46
CA TYR A 55 -10.49 0.34 3.64
C TYR A 55 -10.37 1.44 4.70
N THR A 56 -10.58 1.07 5.98
CA THR A 56 -10.41 1.96 7.13
C THR A 56 -9.12 1.61 7.85
N TYR A 57 -8.20 2.57 7.86
CA TYR A 57 -6.87 2.42 8.45
C TYR A 57 -6.92 2.31 9.97
N THR A 58 -6.22 1.32 10.50
CA THR A 58 -6.02 1.13 11.96
C THR A 58 -4.61 1.49 12.42
N TYR A 59 -3.80 2.05 11.52
CA TYR A 59 -2.41 2.49 11.70
C TYR A 59 -2.09 3.60 10.71
N ASP A 60 -1.02 4.35 10.97
CA ASP A 60 -0.50 5.32 10.02
C ASP A 60 0.25 4.62 8.89
N GLU A 61 0.08 5.10 7.67
CA GLU A 61 0.75 4.57 6.49
C GLU A 61 1.23 5.70 5.56
N THR A 62 2.42 5.53 4.99
CA THR A 62 2.86 6.34 3.83
C THR A 62 2.93 5.50 2.58
N LYS A 63 2.61 6.10 1.44
CA LYS A 63 2.78 5.48 0.12
C LYS A 63 3.44 6.43 -0.87
N ILE A 64 4.10 5.86 -1.88
CA ILE A 64 4.45 6.54 -3.13
C ILE A 64 3.90 5.74 -4.30
N ILE A 65 3.27 6.42 -5.25
CA ILE A 65 2.82 5.80 -6.49
C ILE A 65 4.03 5.58 -7.39
N LEU A 66 4.25 4.34 -7.80
CA LEU A 66 5.39 3.93 -8.63
C LEU A 66 5.02 3.90 -10.11
N GLU A 67 3.83 3.38 -10.43
CA GLU A 67 3.39 3.15 -11.81
C GLU A 67 1.89 3.39 -11.95
N GLY A 68 1.47 3.76 -13.15
CA GLY A 68 0.06 3.83 -13.52
C GLY A 68 -0.68 5.00 -12.88
N THR A 69 -1.97 4.78 -12.59
CA THR A 69 -2.86 5.79 -12.03
C THR A 69 -3.73 5.18 -10.94
N PHE A 70 -3.83 5.88 -9.81
CA PHE A 70 -4.80 5.60 -8.76
C PHE A 70 -5.83 6.71 -8.68
N ILE A 71 -7.03 6.36 -8.26
CA ILE A 71 -8.03 7.32 -7.79
C ILE A 71 -8.25 7.00 -6.31
N LEU A 72 -7.91 7.97 -5.44
CA LEU A 72 -8.11 7.88 -4.00
C LEU A 72 -9.23 8.84 -3.62
N GLU A 73 -10.18 8.37 -2.83
CA GLU A 73 -11.26 9.18 -2.27
C GLU A 73 -11.39 8.91 -0.77
N ASP A 74 -11.37 9.95 0.06
CA ASP A 74 -11.54 9.82 1.50
C ASP A 74 -12.95 10.18 1.98
N SER A 75 -13.23 9.91 3.25
CA SER A 75 -14.53 10.21 3.87
C SER A 75 -14.84 11.70 4.02
N THR A 76 -13.88 12.60 3.79
CA THR A 76 -14.11 14.06 3.78
C THR A 76 -14.62 14.56 2.43
N GLY A 77 -14.60 13.70 1.41
CA GLY A 77 -14.89 14.03 0.02
C GLY A 77 -13.67 14.49 -0.77
N GLN A 78 -12.47 14.43 -0.19
CA GLN A 78 -11.24 14.67 -0.96
C GLN A 78 -11.07 13.54 -1.97
N LYS A 79 -10.81 13.90 -3.22
CA LYS A 79 -10.57 12.96 -4.31
C LYS A 79 -9.36 13.38 -5.12
N VAL A 80 -8.45 12.45 -5.36
CA VAL A 80 -7.20 12.69 -6.08
C VAL A 80 -7.02 11.62 -7.15
N GLU A 81 -6.75 12.05 -8.39
CA GLU A 81 -6.20 11.19 -9.44
C GLU A 81 -4.67 11.25 -9.34
N ALA A 82 -4.09 10.22 -8.73
CA ALA A 82 -2.67 10.15 -8.40
C ALA A 82 -1.87 9.42 -9.48
N LYS A 83 -0.64 9.90 -9.73
CA LYS A 83 0.27 9.41 -10.77
C LYS A 83 1.64 9.07 -10.18
N ALA A 84 2.46 8.39 -10.97
CA ALA A 84 3.82 8.03 -10.57
C ALA A 84 4.60 9.24 -10.02
N GLY A 85 5.17 9.10 -8.82
CA GLY A 85 5.88 10.14 -8.08
C GLY A 85 5.06 10.81 -6.99
N ASP A 86 3.73 10.70 -7.01
CA ASP A 86 2.88 11.26 -5.95
C ASP A 86 3.02 10.48 -4.65
N VAL A 87 3.02 11.20 -3.53
CA VAL A 87 3.19 10.65 -2.18
C VAL A 87 1.96 10.90 -1.32
N PHE A 88 1.65 9.93 -0.46
CA PHE A 88 0.50 9.97 0.44
C PHE A 88 0.94 9.66 1.86
N PHE A 89 0.33 10.35 2.82
CA PHE A 89 0.28 9.97 4.22
C PHE A 89 -1.18 9.76 4.59
N ILE A 90 -1.51 8.59 5.10
CA ILE A 90 -2.86 8.21 5.50
C ILE A 90 -2.84 7.97 7.01
N PRO A 91 -3.47 8.84 7.80
CA PRO A 91 -3.45 8.68 9.24
C PRO A 91 -4.38 7.55 9.71
N ASN A 92 -4.06 7.00 10.87
CA ASN A 92 -4.92 6.06 11.58
C ASN A 92 -6.34 6.63 11.74
N GLY A 93 -7.35 5.80 11.45
CA GLY A 93 -8.77 6.15 11.48
C GLY A 93 -9.31 6.69 10.16
N THR A 94 -8.48 6.96 9.15
CA THR A 94 -8.95 7.38 7.84
C THR A 94 -9.56 6.23 7.06
N THR A 95 -10.74 6.46 6.47
CA THR A 95 -11.32 5.56 5.46
C THR A 95 -10.98 6.09 4.07
N VAL A 96 -10.37 5.25 3.24
CA VAL A 96 -10.01 5.58 1.85
C VAL A 96 -10.59 4.53 0.92
N THR A 97 -11.14 4.99 -0.20
CA THR A 97 -11.54 4.17 -1.34
C THR A 97 -10.50 4.29 -2.45
N PHE A 98 -9.98 3.15 -2.90
CA PHE A 98 -8.98 3.03 -3.95
C PHE A 98 -9.61 2.43 -5.21
N SER A 99 -9.33 3.02 -6.36
CA SER A 99 -9.66 2.45 -7.67
C SER A 99 -8.61 2.83 -8.69
N SER A 100 -8.66 2.22 -9.88
CA SER A 100 -7.80 2.59 -10.99
C SER A 100 -8.57 2.50 -12.31
N PRO A 101 -8.37 3.43 -13.26
CA PRO A 101 -8.94 3.31 -14.60
C PRO A 101 -8.32 2.16 -15.41
N ASP A 102 -7.12 1.70 -15.06
CA ASP A 102 -6.39 0.63 -15.74
C ASP A 102 -5.54 -0.19 -14.75
N THR A 103 -4.41 0.34 -14.31
CA THR A 103 -3.60 -0.22 -13.23
C THR A 103 -2.89 0.88 -12.45
N GLY A 104 -2.61 0.61 -11.19
CA GLY A 104 -1.74 1.42 -10.34
C GLY A 104 -0.90 0.52 -9.43
N LEU A 105 0.37 0.87 -9.26
CA LEU A 105 1.29 0.24 -8.31
C LEU A 105 1.84 1.29 -7.33
N ALA A 106 1.83 0.97 -6.04
CA ALA A 106 2.40 1.81 -4.99
C ALA A 106 3.34 1.01 -4.08
N PHE A 107 4.42 1.66 -3.65
CA PHE A 107 5.19 1.21 -2.48
C PHE A 107 4.58 1.84 -1.23
N TYR A 108 4.49 1.07 -0.16
CA TYR A 108 3.97 1.55 1.12
C TYR A 108 4.87 1.17 2.29
N THR A 109 4.74 1.94 3.36
CA THR A 109 5.18 1.56 4.70
C THR A 109 4.08 1.87 5.71
N GLY A 110 3.68 0.88 6.49
CA GLY A 110 2.66 0.99 7.53
C GLY A 110 3.23 0.73 8.92
N ALA A 111 2.77 1.48 9.92
CA ALA A 111 3.11 1.31 11.33
C ALA A 111 2.40 0.11 11.96
N ARG A 112 2.61 -1.08 11.37
CA ARG A 112 1.95 -2.34 11.72
C ARG A 112 2.88 -3.53 11.57
N LYS A 113 2.46 -4.65 12.16
CA LYS A 113 3.11 -5.96 11.99
C LYS A 113 2.85 -6.54 10.60
N PHE A 114 3.70 -7.49 10.20
CA PHE A 114 3.54 -8.25 8.97
C PHE A 114 2.15 -8.88 8.87
N GLY A 115 1.51 -8.78 7.72
CA GLY A 115 0.21 -9.36 7.39
C GLY A 115 -1.00 -8.75 8.09
N ALA A 116 -0.84 -7.83 9.05
CA ALA A 116 -1.98 -7.12 9.62
C ALA A 116 -2.59 -6.24 8.53
N LEU A 117 -3.89 -6.37 8.24
CA LEU A 117 -4.56 -5.52 7.28
C LEU A 117 -5.20 -4.34 7.97
#